data_AF-A0ABD1IA60-F1
#
_entry.id   AF-A0ABD1IA60-F1
#
_cell.length_a   1.000
_cell.length_b   1.000
_cell.length_c   1.000
_cell.angle_alpha   90.00
_cell.angle_beta   90.00
_cell.angle_gamma   90.00
#
_symmetry.space_group_name_H-M   'P 1'
#
loop_
_entity.id
_entity.type
_entity.pdbx_description
1 polymer ?
#
loop_
_entity_poly.entity_id
_entity_poly.type
_entity_poly.pdbx_seq_one_letter_code
_entity_poly.pdbx_strand_id
1 'polypeptide(L)'
;MTRSFEEALYEEEEEEEEEEEEEIPRRLEQAWQSKHWREVVKLEMKALTQNHTWEKCQLPDGKRPVGCRWVFTIKRRPDDTIERYKARLVAKGYTKTYGVDY
;
A
#
# COMPACT_ATOMS: atom_id res chain seq x y z
N MET A 1 39.74 35.51 3.64
CA MET A 1 38.97 34.95 4.77
C MET A 1 37.52 35.35 4.58
N THR A 2 36.91 34.84 3.52
CA THR A 2 35.48 35.03 3.18
C THR A 2 35.14 33.78 2.40
N ARG A 3 34.61 32.76 3.09
CA ARG A 3 33.79 31.77 2.41
C ARG A 3 32.60 32.61 1.93
N SER A 4 32.47 32.82 0.63
CA SER A 4 31.53 33.79 0.08
C SER A 4 30.14 33.39 0.57
N PHE A 5 29.37 34.36 1.06
CA PHE A 5 28.01 34.13 1.54
C PHE A 5 27.12 33.51 0.45
N GLU A 6 27.47 33.72 -0.82
CA GLU A 6 26.91 33.03 -2.00
C GLU A 6 27.33 31.56 -2.15
N GLU A 7 28.55 31.16 -1.74
CA GLU A 7 28.97 29.74 -1.78
C GLU A 7 28.26 28.92 -0.69
N ALA A 8 28.01 29.51 0.48
CA ALA A 8 27.27 28.84 1.56
C ALA A 8 25.79 28.63 1.22
N LEU A 9 25.21 29.51 0.39
CA LEU A 9 23.86 29.37 -0.13
C LEU A 9 23.76 28.37 -1.29
N TYR A 10 24.89 28.09 -1.96
CA TYR A 10 24.96 27.10 -3.04
C TYR A 10 25.16 25.66 -2.53
N GLU A 11 25.73 25.49 -1.32
CA GLU A 11 25.91 24.17 -0.68
C GLU A 11 24.65 23.69 0.08
N GLU A 12 23.67 24.56 0.36
CA GLU A 12 22.44 24.21 1.12
C GLU A 12 21.22 23.87 0.24
N GLU A 13 21.27 24.05 -1.08
CA GLU A 13 20.10 23.82 -1.97
C GLU A 13 20.11 22.46 -2.72
N GLU A 14 21.16 21.63 -2.58
CA GLU A 14 21.13 20.25 -3.08
C GLU A 14 20.69 19.27 -1.98
N GLU A 15 19.47 19.43 -1.46
CA GLU A 15 18.70 18.25 -1.08
C GLU A 15 18.20 17.64 -2.40
N GLU A 16 19.05 16.81 -3.03
CA GLU A 16 18.61 15.91 -4.09
C GLU A 16 17.48 15.05 -3.49
N GLU A 17 16.23 15.43 -3.75
CA GLU A 17 15.10 14.53 -3.64
C GLU A 17 15.37 13.39 -4.62
N GLU A 18 16.03 12.33 -4.15
CA GLU A 18 16.20 11.09 -4.89
C GLU A 18 14.81 10.66 -5.37
N GLU A 19 14.56 10.78 -6.68
CA GLU A 19 13.41 10.19 -7.35
C GLU A 19 13.53 8.66 -7.23
N GLU A 20 13.22 8.12 -6.05
CA GLU A 20 13.09 6.68 -5.88
C GLU A 20 11.98 6.23 -6.84
N GLU A 21 12.35 5.41 -7.84
CA GLU A 21 11.37 4.69 -8.65
C GLU A 21 10.52 3.83 -7.70
N GLU A 22 9.39 4.38 -7.31
CA GLU A 22 8.48 3.79 -6.34
C GLU A 22 7.81 2.55 -6.91
N GLU A 23 8.46 1.40 -6.72
CA GLU A 23 7.97 0.12 -7.20
C GLU A 23 6.67 -0.28 -6.48
N ILE A 24 5.65 -0.59 -7.27
CA ILE A 24 4.39 -1.11 -6.74
C ILE A 24 4.59 -2.58 -6.30
N PRO A 25 4.44 -2.89 -5.00
CA PRO A 25 4.68 -4.23 -4.50
C PRO A 25 3.64 -5.19 -5.07
N ARG A 26 4.09 -6.40 -5.44
CA ARG A 26 3.19 -7.45 -5.94
C ARG A 26 2.67 -8.34 -4.82
N ARG A 27 3.36 -8.34 -3.68
CA ARG A 27 3.08 -9.16 -2.48
C ARG A 27 3.01 -8.31 -1.23
N LEU A 28 2.27 -8.78 -0.24
CA LEU A 28 2.17 -8.12 1.06
C LEU A 28 3.52 -8.04 1.79
N GLU A 29 4.38 -9.06 1.63
CA GLU A 29 5.71 -9.09 2.24
C GLU A 29 6.60 -7.94 1.75
N GLN A 30 6.56 -7.65 0.45
CA GLN A 30 7.26 -6.52 -0.17
C GLN A 30 6.67 -5.19 0.32
N ALA A 31 5.34 -5.09 0.38
CA ALA A 31 4.65 -3.92 0.93
C ALA A 31 5.00 -3.65 2.40
N TRP A 32 5.37 -4.69 3.17
CA TRP A 32 5.84 -4.53 4.54
C TRP A 32 7.25 -3.99 4.65
N GLN A 33 8.08 -4.12 3.62
CA GLN A 33 9.45 -3.59 3.62
C GLN A 33 9.46 -2.07 3.45
N SER A 34 8.57 -1.54 2.62
CA SER A 34 8.38 -0.09 2.45
C SER A 34 7.54 0.52 3.58
N LYS A 35 7.95 1.70 4.05
CA LYS A 35 7.22 2.45 5.09
C LYS A 35 5.86 2.95 4.57
N HIS A 36 5.81 3.51 3.37
CA HIS A 36 4.59 4.05 2.77
C HIS A 36 3.52 2.97 2.59
N TRP A 37 3.89 1.84 1.98
CA TRP A 37 2.96 0.73 1.75
C TRP A 37 2.47 0.09 3.04
N ARG A 38 3.34 -0.05 4.04
CA ARG A 38 3.00 -0.57 5.37
C ARG A 38 1.93 0.28 6.05
N GLU A 39 2.04 1.61 6.00
CA GLU A 39 1.05 2.52 6.57
C GLU A 39 -0.30 2.38 5.87
N VAL A 40 -0.30 2.29 4.54
CA VAL A 40 -1.52 2.15 3.74
C VAL A 40 -2.23 0.83 4.02
N VAL A 41 -1.48 -0.28 4.15
CA VAL A 41 -2.05 -1.58 4.55
C VAL A 41 -2.69 -1.50 5.93
N LYS A 42 -2.04 -0.85 6.90
CA LYS A 42 -2.60 -0.67 8.24
C LYS A 42 -3.88 0.16 8.22
N LEU A 43 -3.90 1.23 7.43
CA LEU A 43 -5.07 2.08 7.25
C LEU A 43 -6.25 1.29 6.66
N GLU A 44 -5.99 0.49 5.62
CA GLU A 44 -7.02 -0.35 5.02
C GLU A 44 -7.54 -1.38 6.05
N MET A 45 -6.66 -2.09 6.75
CA MET A 45 -7.08 -3.04 7.80
C MET A 45 -7.93 -2.38 8.89
N LYS A 46 -7.57 -1.16 9.29
CA LYS A 46 -8.35 -0.36 10.26
C LYS A 46 -9.70 0.01 9.68
N ALA A 47 -9.76 0.46 8.43
CA ALA A 47 -11.01 0.82 7.75
C ALA A 47 -11.95 -0.39 7.62
N LEU A 48 -11.44 -1.57 7.27
CA LEU A 48 -12.24 -2.81 7.19
C LEU A 48 -12.87 -3.17 8.54
N THR A 49 -12.10 -3.00 9.62
CA THR A 49 -12.56 -3.23 11.00
C THR A 49 -13.61 -2.19 11.41
N GLN A 50 -13.36 -0.91 11.12
CA GLN A 50 -14.27 0.19 11.45
C GLN A 50 -15.59 0.13 10.70
N ASN A 51 -15.57 -0.32 9.45
CA ASN A 51 -16.77 -0.44 8.63
C ASN A 51 -17.64 -1.65 9.03
N HIS A 52 -17.21 -2.49 9.98
CA HIS A 52 -17.88 -3.74 10.37
C HIS A 52 -18.18 -4.69 9.19
N THR A 53 -17.51 -4.49 8.06
CA THR A 53 -17.68 -5.29 6.84
C THR A 53 -16.84 -6.56 6.83
N TRP A 54 -15.88 -6.67 7.74
CA TRP A 54 -14.98 -7.82 7.86
C TRP A 54 -14.79 -8.19 9.33
N GLU A 55 -15.12 -9.43 9.66
CA GLU A 55 -14.81 -10.03 10.96
C GLU A 55 -13.84 -11.20 10.73
N LYS A 56 -12.86 -11.35 11.62
CA LYS A 56 -12.00 -12.54 11.62
C LYS A 56 -12.81 -13.72 12.18
N CYS A 57 -13.44 -14.49 11.32
CA CYS A 57 -14.13 -15.72 11.70
C CYS A 57 -13.20 -16.93 11.59
N GLN A 58 -13.40 -17.91 12.48
CA GLN A 58 -12.80 -19.23 12.30
C GLN A 58 -13.47 -19.94 11.12
N LEU A 59 -12.68 -20.67 10.33
CA LEU A 59 -13.21 -21.46 9.23
C LEU A 59 -14.02 -22.63 9.81
N PRO A 60 -15.34 -22.73 9.52
CA PRO A 60 -16.13 -23.87 9.96
C PRO A 60 -15.63 -25.18 9.32
N ASP A 61 -15.74 -26.27 10.07
CA ASP A 61 -15.28 -27.59 9.63
C ASP A 61 -15.95 -27.99 8.30
N GLY A 62 -15.11 -28.46 7.37
CA GLY A 62 -15.55 -28.94 6.05
C GLY A 62 -15.78 -27.85 5.00
N LYS A 63 -15.58 -26.56 5.31
CA LYS A 63 -15.67 -25.47 4.33
C LYS A 63 -14.29 -25.07 3.80
N ARG A 64 -14.23 -24.58 2.56
CA ARG A 64 -12.99 -24.07 1.96
C ARG A 64 -12.96 -22.54 2.10
N PRO A 65 -11.88 -21.97 2.66
CA PRO A 65 -11.78 -20.52 2.79
C PRO A 65 -11.65 -19.91 1.39
N VAL A 66 -12.40 -18.84 1.12
CA VAL A 66 -12.17 -18.02 -0.08
C VAL A 66 -10.85 -17.30 0.10
N GLY A 67 -9.88 -17.60 -0.76
CA GLY A 67 -8.59 -16.91 -0.72
C GLY A 67 -8.75 -15.40 -0.96
N CYS A 68 -7.87 -14.59 -0.40
CA CYS A 68 -7.83 -13.14 -0.66
C CYS A 68 -6.47 -12.73 -1.27
N ARG A 69 -6.41 -11.54 -1.83
CA ARG A 69 -5.19 -10.93 -2.38
C ARG A 69 -5.20 -9.42 -2.13
N TRP A 70 -4.02 -8.88 -1.86
CA TRP A 70 -3.79 -7.44 -1.84
C TRP A 70 -3.54 -6.89 -3.24
N VAL A 71 -4.19 -5.77 -3.54
CA VAL A 71 -3.99 -4.97 -4.75
C VAL A 71 -3.42 -3.62 -4.33
N PHE A 72 -2.26 -3.28 -4.88
CA PHE A 72 -1.55 -2.03 -4.62
C PHE A 72 -1.61 -1.13 -5.86
N THR A 73 -1.79 0.16 -5.66
CA THR A 73 -1.88 1.15 -6.74
C THR A 73 -1.38 2.49 -6.23
N ILE A 74 -0.53 3.14 -7.01
CA ILE A 74 -0.14 4.53 -6.77
C ILE A 74 -1.02 5.40 -7.66
N LYS A 75 -1.65 6.42 -7.07
CA LYS A 75 -2.28 7.49 -7.85
C LYS A 75 -1.23 8.58 -8.05
N ARG A 76 -0.94 8.88 -9.31
CA ARG A 76 -0.08 9.99 -9.71
C ARG A 76 -0.92 11.14 -10.24
N ARG A 77 -0.41 12.35 -10.07
CA ARG A 77 -0.95 13.58 -10.62
C ARG A 77 -0.52 13.76 -12.08
N PRO A 78 -1.09 14.73 -12.83
CA PRO A 78 -0.67 15.02 -14.20
C PRO A 78 0.78 15.50 -14.33
N ASP A 79 1.38 15.99 -13.24
CA ASP A 79 2.79 16.39 -13.12
C ASP A 79 3.71 15.21 -12.72
N ASP A 80 3.19 13.97 -12.78
CA ASP A 80 3.83 12.70 -12.38
C ASP A 80 4.18 12.56 -10.89
N THR A 81 3.83 13.55 -10.07
CA THR A 81 4.02 13.46 -8.61
C THR A 81 3.03 12.49 -7.98
N ILE A 82 3.43 11.87 -6.86
CA ILE A 82 2.58 10.92 -6.15
C ILE A 82 1.47 11.67 -5.41
N GLU A 83 0.23 11.46 -5.85
CA GLU A 83 -0.95 12.00 -5.16
C GLU A 83 -1.26 11.16 -3.92
N ARG A 84 -1.30 9.83 -4.07
CA ARG A 84 -1.71 8.92 -3.00
C ARG A 84 -1.39 7.45 -3.25
N TYR A 85 -0.90 6.76 -2.22
CA TYR A 85 -0.84 5.30 -2.18
C TYR A 85 -2.18 4.67 -1.81
N LYS A 86 -2.49 3.57 -2.47
CA LYS A 86 -3.75 2.84 -2.27
C LYS A 86 -3.50 1.35 -2.21
N ALA A 87 -3.97 0.73 -1.13
CA ALA A 87 -4.01 -0.71 -0.98
C ALA A 87 -5.48 -1.15 -0.80
N ARG A 88 -5.82 -2.31 -1.36
CA ARG A 88 -7.15 -2.92 -1.18
C ARG A 88 -7.01 -4.42 -0.98
N LEU A 89 -7.78 -4.96 -0.04
CA LEU A 89 -7.94 -6.40 0.12
C LEU A 89 -9.12 -6.89 -0.71
N VAL A 90 -8.88 -7.84 -1.62
CA VAL A 90 -9.89 -8.36 -2.55
C VAL A 90 -10.01 -9.87 -2.39
N ALA A 91 -11.24 -10.39 -2.38
CA ALA A 91 -11.49 -11.82 -2.40
C ALA A 91 -11.20 -12.41 -3.80
N LYS A 92 -10.54 -13.56 -3.85
CA LYS A 92 -10.35 -14.36 -5.07
C LYS A 92 -11.65 -15.12 -5.34
N GLY A 93 -12.67 -14.41 -5.79
CA GLY A 93 -14.05 -14.91 -5.93
C GLY A 93 -14.30 -15.95 -7.02
N TYR A 94 -13.26 -16.44 -7.71
CA TYR A 94 -13.40 -17.32 -8.88
C TYR A 94 -13.78 -18.76 -8.54
N THR A 95 -13.90 -19.14 -7.26
CA THR A 95 -14.24 -20.50 -6.83
C THR A 95 -15.64 -20.64 -6.25
N LYS A 96 -16.53 -19.65 -6.44
CA LYS A 96 -17.91 -19.75 -5.95
C LYS A 96 -18.71 -20.78 -6.76
N THR A 97 -18.82 -22.00 -6.25
CA THR A 97 -19.88 -22.94 -6.63
C THR A 97 -21.13 -22.65 -5.79
N TYR A 98 -22.23 -22.29 -6.45
CA TYR A 98 -23.53 -22.05 -5.82
C TYR A 98 -23.94 -23.27 -4.97
N GLY A 99 -24.20 -23.07 -3.68
CA GLY A 99 -24.70 -24.11 -2.76
C GLY A 99 -23.66 -24.91 -1.96
N VAL A 100 -22.35 -24.69 -2.16
CA VAL A 100 -21.28 -25.39 -1.39
C VAL A 100 -20.59 -24.42 -0.42
N ASP A 101 -20.27 -23.22 -0.90
CA ASP A 101 -19.57 -22.18 -0.14
C ASP A 101 -20.55 -21.07 0.27
N TYR A 102 -21.29 -21.36 1.34
CA TYR A 102 -21.93 -20.40 2.25
C TYR A 102 -21.55 -20.78 3.68
#